data_AF-A0A2V5JMS5-F1
#
_entry.id   AF-A0A2V5JMS5-F1
#
_cell.length_a   1.000
_cell.length_b   1.000
_cell.length_c   1.000
_cell.angle_alpha   90.00
_cell.angle_beta   90.00
_cell.angle_gamma   90.00
#
_symmetry.space_group_name_H-M   'P 1'
#
loop_
_entity.id
_entity.type
_entity.pdbx_description
1 polymer ?
#
loop_
_entity_poly.entity_id
_entity_poly.type
_entity_poly.pdbx_seq_one_letter_code
_entity_poly.pdbx_strand_id
1 'polypeptide(L)'
;MERKLSITFVAVIFSTILLSLGCQKKTAATNPDSQSKSELRDSTKPLQAADLVGYNGTKLRSSVDRIKEASAKRSREMEKMVESGPDQ
;
A
#
# COMPACT_ATOMS: atom_id res chain seq x y z
N MET A 1 -15.48 47.29 30.95
CA MET A 1 -14.21 47.48 30.23
C MET A 1 -14.37 46.87 28.86
N GLU A 2 -14.65 47.68 27.84
CA GLU A 2 -14.90 47.19 26.48
C GLU A 2 -13.56 46.77 25.85
N ARG A 3 -13.36 45.47 25.65
CA ARG A 3 -12.15 44.95 24.99
C ARG A 3 -12.25 45.27 23.51
N LYS A 4 -11.67 46.41 23.11
CA LYS A 4 -11.46 46.75 21.70
C LYS A 4 -10.39 45.81 21.15
N LEU A 5 -10.85 44.70 20.56
CA LEU A 5 -9.96 43.76 19.89
C LEU A 5 -9.32 44.49 18.72
N SER A 6 -8.00 44.69 18.76
CA SER A 6 -7.32 45.41 17.69
C SER A 6 -7.39 44.59 16.40
N ILE A 7 -7.57 45.28 15.27
CA ILE A 7 -7.64 44.66 13.94
C ILE A 7 -6.39 43.80 13.69
N THR A 8 -5.23 44.27 14.16
CA THR A 8 -3.96 43.54 14.12
C THR A 8 -4.05 42.18 14.81
N PHE A 9 -4.73 42.09 15.96
CA PHE A 9 -4.87 40.84 16.69
C PHE A 9 -5.74 39.83 15.92
N VAL A 10 -6.80 40.31 15.27
CA VAL A 10 -7.65 39.48 14.40
C VAL A 10 -6.86 38.97 13.19
N ALA A 11 -6.05 39.83 12.56
CA ALA A 11 -5.24 39.47 11.40
C ALA A 11 -4.19 38.40 11.72
N VAL A 12 -3.56 38.46 12.90
CA VAL A 12 -2.58 37.46 13.34
C VAL A 12 -3.24 36.10 13.55
N ILE A 13 -4.39 36.05 14.21
CA ILE A 13 -5.14 34.79 14.42
C ILE A 13 -5.57 34.18 13.08
N PHE A 14 -6.08 35.00 12.16
CA PHE A 14 -6.50 34.51 10.85
C PHE A 14 -5.30 33.97 10.05
N SER A 15 -4.16 34.65 10.12
CA SER A 15 -2.93 34.23 9.46
C SER A 15 -2.40 32.90 10.00
N THR A 16 -2.43 32.69 11.32
CA THR A 16 -1.99 31.43 11.94
C THR A 16 -2.92 30.26 11.62
N ILE A 17 -4.24 30.50 11.56
CA ILE A 17 -5.22 29.50 11.12
C ILE A 17 -4.97 29.13 9.65
N LEU A 18 -4.87 30.12 8.74
CA LEU A 18 -4.61 29.87 7.32
C LEU A 18 -3.27 29.14 7.10
N LEU A 19 -2.23 29.51 7.83
CA LEU A 19 -0.93 28.84 7.76
C LEU A 19 -1.01 27.39 8.26
N SER A 20 -1.83 27.13 9.29
CA SER A 20 -2.06 25.77 9.81
C SER A 20 -2.87 24.90 8.84
N LEU A 21 -3.84 25.47 8.11
CA LEU A 21 -4.56 24.75 7.04
C LEU A 21 -3.67 24.49 5.82
N GLY A 22 -2.77 25.42 5.47
CA GLY A 22 -1.81 25.25 4.38
C GLY A 22 -0.71 24.21 4.70
N CYS A 23 -0.40 24.03 5.98
CA CYS A 23 0.46 22.94 6.48
C CYS A 23 -0.35 21.72 6.92
N GLN A 24 -1.44 21.39 6.20
CA GLN A 24 -1.99 20.05 6.32
C GLN A 24 -0.91 19.08 5.82
N LYS A 25 -0.22 18.45 6.78
CA LYS A 25 0.71 17.35 6.52
C LYS A 25 0.00 16.44 5.55
N LYS A 26 0.54 16.35 4.33
CA LYS A 26 0.08 15.46 3.27
C LYS A 26 0.06 14.09 3.92
N THR A 27 -1.11 13.66 4.38
CA THR A 27 -1.29 12.34 4.96
C THR A 27 -0.98 11.42 3.79
N ALA A 28 0.18 10.76 3.86
CA ALA A 28 0.46 9.64 2.98
C ALA A 28 -0.80 8.79 2.99
N ALA A 29 -1.32 8.49 1.79
CA ALA A 29 -2.67 7.99 1.57
C ALA A 29 -3.01 6.94 2.64
N THR A 30 -3.82 7.32 3.63
CA THR A 30 -4.27 6.39 4.65
C THR A 30 -5.28 5.51 3.96
N ASN A 31 -4.81 4.34 3.55
CA ASN A 31 -5.62 3.30 2.96
C ASN A 31 -6.60 2.83 4.05
N PRO A 32 -7.93 2.99 3.87
CA PRO A 32 -8.92 2.61 4.89
C PRO A 32 -8.88 1.10 5.22
N ASP A 33 -8.16 0.30 4.44
CA ASP A 33 -8.05 -1.15 4.58
C ASP A 33 -7.01 -1.64 5.61
N SER A 34 -6.43 -0.75 6.44
CA SER A 34 -5.45 -1.17 7.47
C SER A 34 -6.00 -2.15 8.52
N GLN A 35 -7.30 -2.46 8.49
CA GLN A 35 -7.95 -3.48 9.29
C GLN A 35 -7.84 -4.92 8.72
N SER A 36 -7.19 -5.16 7.57
CA SER A 36 -7.00 -6.53 7.05
C SER A 36 -5.80 -7.28 7.64
N LYS A 37 -5.32 -6.88 8.83
CA LYS A 37 -4.07 -7.39 9.44
C LYS A 37 -4.15 -8.83 9.94
N SER A 38 -5.23 -9.57 9.69
CA SER A 38 -5.47 -10.89 10.29
C SER A 38 -5.51 -12.07 9.32
N GLU A 39 -5.57 -11.89 8.00
CA GLU A 39 -5.92 -13.02 7.12
C GLU A 39 -4.91 -13.37 6.01
N LEU A 40 -3.65 -12.92 6.07
CA LEU A 40 -2.68 -13.36 5.06
C LEU A 40 -1.41 -13.98 5.59
N ARG A 41 -1.55 -15.26 5.94
CA ARG A 41 -0.50 -16.19 6.36
C ARG A 41 0.61 -16.43 5.31
N ASP A 42 0.56 -15.79 4.13
CA ASP A 42 1.52 -16.07 3.05
C ASP A 42 2.02 -14.82 2.28
N SER A 43 1.83 -13.61 2.83
CA SER A 43 2.35 -12.39 2.21
C SER A 43 3.86 -12.30 2.43
N THR A 44 4.66 -12.39 1.36
CA THR A 44 6.10 -12.21 1.46
C THR A 44 6.44 -10.77 1.90
N LYS A 45 7.50 -10.59 2.70
CA LYS A 45 7.97 -9.27 3.17
C LYS A 45 8.09 -8.20 2.06
N PRO A 46 8.50 -8.55 0.81
CA PRO A 46 8.55 -7.59 -0.30
C PRO A 46 7.20 -7.02 -0.72
N LEU A 47 6.12 -7.81 -0.68
CA LEU A 47 4.77 -7.34 -1.03
C LEU A 47 4.28 -6.28 -0.03
N GLN A 48 4.51 -6.52 1.25
CA GLN A 48 4.18 -5.56 2.32
C GLN A 48 5.05 -4.29 2.21
N ALA A 49 6.34 -4.44 1.87
CA ALA A 49 7.22 -3.29 1.67
C ALA A 49 6.79 -2.43 0.47
N ALA A 50 6.31 -3.05 -0.62
CA ALA A 50 5.80 -2.35 -1.78
C ALA A 50 4.55 -1.50 -1.44
N ASP A 51 3.63 -2.03 -0.62
CA ASP A 51 2.50 -1.27 -0.10
C ASP A 51 2.94 -0.06 0.74
N LEU A 52 3.98 -0.22 1.58
CA LEU A 52 4.51 0.86 2.42
C LEU A 52 5.16 2.01 1.64
N VAL A 53 5.68 1.74 0.44
CA VAL A 53 6.29 2.76 -0.43
C VAL A 53 5.32 3.31 -1.50
N GLY A 54 4.03 2.96 -1.42
CA GLY A 54 2.98 3.51 -2.28
C GLY A 54 2.73 2.76 -3.59
N TYR A 55 3.31 1.56 -3.76
CA TYR A 55 2.91 0.65 -4.83
C TYR A 55 1.64 -0.11 -4.43
N ASN A 56 0.85 -0.54 -5.43
CA ASN A 56 -0.32 -1.37 -5.19
C ASN A 56 0.10 -2.84 -4.97
N GLY A 57 0.36 -3.21 -3.72
CA GLY A 57 0.74 -4.56 -3.31
C GLY A 57 -0.36 -5.59 -3.52
N THR A 58 -1.64 -5.20 -3.63
CA THR A 58 -2.72 -6.12 -4.04
C THR A 58 -2.55 -6.58 -5.49
N LYS A 59 -2.26 -5.65 -6.41
CA LYS A 59 -1.96 -5.97 -7.81
C LYS A 59 -0.68 -6.81 -7.93
N LEU A 60 0.32 -6.48 -7.11
CA LEU A 60 1.57 -7.22 -7.07
C LEU A 60 1.36 -8.65 -6.54
N ARG A 61 0.49 -8.82 -5.53
CA ARG A 61 0.14 -10.14 -4.97
C ARG A 61 -0.55 -11.03 -5.98
N SER A 62 -1.57 -10.52 -6.67
CA SER A 62 -2.24 -11.24 -7.76
C SER A 62 -1.27 -11.69 -8.85
N SER A 63 -0.27 -10.86 -9.16
CA SER A 63 0.76 -11.20 -10.14
C SER A 63 1.68 -12.32 -9.63
N VAL A 64 2.10 -12.26 -8.37
CA VAL A 64 2.92 -13.31 -7.73
C VAL A 64 2.17 -14.64 -7.66
N ASP A 65 0.90 -14.63 -7.27
CA ASP A 65 0.06 -15.83 -7.18
C ASP A 65 -0.05 -16.51 -8.55
N ARG A 66 -0.30 -15.74 -9.61
CA ARG A 66 -0.37 -16.24 -10.98
C ARG A 66 0.96 -16.83 -11.46
N ILE A 67 2.09 -16.22 -11.09
CA ILE A 67 3.43 -16.75 -11.42
C ILE A 67 3.68 -18.07 -10.68
N LYS A 68 3.32 -18.16 -9.40
CA LYS A 68 3.49 -19.37 -8.57
C LYS A 68 2.64 -20.52 -9.10
N GLU A 69 1.42 -20.23 -9.55
CA GLU A 69 0.56 -21.24 -10.18
C GLU A 69 1.13 -21.71 -11.54
N ALA A 70 1.54 -20.77 -12.39
CA ALA A 70 2.13 -21.09 -13.69
C ALA A 70 3.44 -21.89 -13.55
N SER A 71 4.28 -21.57 -12.56
CA SER A 71 5.51 -22.32 -12.29
C SER A 71 5.21 -23.73 -11.78
N ALA A 72 4.26 -23.87 -10.86
CA ALA A 72 3.83 -25.18 -10.36
C ALA A 72 3.25 -26.06 -11.48
N LYS A 73 2.45 -25.48 -12.38
CA LYS A 73 1.93 -26.17 -13.57
C LYS A 73 3.07 -26.65 -14.46
N ARG A 74 4.02 -25.77 -14.76
CA ARG A 74 5.20 -26.11 -15.57
C ARG A 74 6.02 -27.23 -14.94
N SER A 75 6.28 -27.18 -13.64
CA SER A 75 7.02 -28.23 -12.93
C SER A 75 6.33 -29.59 -13.06
N ARG A 76 5.01 -29.64 -12.88
CA ARG A 76 4.23 -30.88 -13.08
C ARG A 76 4.26 -31.39 -14.52
N GLU A 77 4.21 -30.49 -15.50
CA GLU A 77 4.33 -30.87 -16.91
C GLU A 77 5.71 -31.43 -17.23
N MET A 78 6.77 -30.82 -16.67
CA MET A 78 8.14 -31.34 -16.80
C MET A 78 8.30 -32.70 -16.12
N GLU A 79 7.75 -32.89 -14.91
CA GLU A 79 7.75 -34.19 -14.23
C GLU A 79 7.07 -35.27 -15.08
N LYS A 80 5.90 -34.97 -15.66
CA LYS A 80 5.20 -35.90 -16.58
C LYS A 80 6.01 -36.23 -17.82
N MET A 81 6.73 -35.24 -18.37
CA MET A 81 7.54 -35.43 -19.57
C MET A 81 8.83 -36.23 -19.28
N VAL A 82 9.37 -36.09 -18.06
CA VAL A 82 10.49 -36.92 -17.56
C VAL A 82 10.02 -38.34 -17.26
N GLU A 83 8.85 -38.52 -16.64
CA GLU A 83 8.23 -39.83 -16.37
C GLU A 83 7.91 -40.58 -17.67
N SER A 84 7.51 -39.86 -18.72
CA SER A 84 7.18 -40.47 -20.01
C SER A 84 8.41 -40.91 -20.84
N GLY A 85 9.63 -40.56 -20.43
CA GLY A 85 10.88 -40.93 -21.10
C GLY A 85 11.02 -40.43 -22.55
N PRO A 86 12.24 -40.40 -23.15
CA PRO A 86 12.34 -40.33 -24.60
C PRO A 86 11.74 -41.62 -25.15
N ASP A 87 10.75 -41.49 -26.05
CA ASP A 87 10.18 -42.60 -26.80
C ASP A 87 11.30 -43.54 -27.29
N GLN A 88 11.26 -44.79 -26.82
CA GLN A 88 12.02 -45.91 -27.42
C GLN A 88 11.38 -46.32 -28.74
#